data_AF-A0A5U9MR26-F1
#
_entry.id   AF-A0A5U9MR26-F1
#
_cell.length_a   1.000
_cell.length_b   1.000
_cell.length_c   1.000
_cell.angle_alpha   90.00
_cell.angle_beta   90.00
_cell.angle_gamma   90.00
#
_symmetry.space_group_name_H-M   'P 1'
#
loop_
_entity.id
_entity.type
_entity.pdbx_description
1 polymer ?
#
loop_
_entity_poly.entity_id
_entity_poly.type
_entity_poly.pdbx_seq_one_letter_code
_entity_poly.pdbx_strand_id
1 'polypeptide(L)'
;MTDKELEGFIEVRHAVDAVPYPKFAELIGKKPATVKSMIDDGKLPIIPWKNPESLGARAENWIYIPEFNRAMRDAYYNRPREQRDAWLLWIGL
;
A
#
# COMPACT_ATOMS: atom_id res chain seq x y z
N MET A 1 -10.71 -22.52 -14.74
CA MET A 1 -9.69 -21.65 -14.15
C MET A 1 -10.04 -21.48 -12.69
N THR A 2 -9.14 -21.84 -11.78
CA THR A 2 -9.34 -21.63 -10.34
C THR A 2 -9.25 -20.14 -10.02
N ASP A 3 -9.97 -19.64 -9.01
CA ASP A 3 -9.93 -18.22 -8.60
C ASP A 3 -8.50 -17.68 -8.42
N LYS A 4 -7.57 -18.55 -8.02
CA LYS A 4 -6.13 -18.30 -7.90
C LYS A 4 -5.43 -17.86 -9.20
N GLU A 5 -5.94 -18.22 -10.37
CA GLU A 5 -5.35 -17.89 -11.67
C GLU A 5 -5.77 -16.48 -12.14
N LEU A 6 -6.91 -15.96 -11.68
CA LEU A 6 -7.34 -14.59 -11.95
C LEU A 6 -6.58 -13.55 -11.11
N GLU A 7 -6.09 -13.93 -9.93
CA GLU A 7 -5.36 -13.06 -9.01
C GLU A 7 -4.02 -12.56 -9.57
N GLY A 8 -3.40 -13.30 -10.50
CA GLY A 8 -2.10 -12.98 -11.09
C GLY A 8 -2.08 -11.81 -12.09
N PHE A 9 -3.24 -11.31 -12.52
CA PHE A 9 -3.32 -10.34 -13.62
C PHE A 9 -3.42 -8.87 -13.18
N ILE A 10 -3.50 -8.58 -11.88
CA ILE A 10 -3.49 -7.20 -11.37
C ILE A 10 -2.18 -6.95 -10.62
N GLU A 11 -1.05 -6.99 -11.32
CA GLU A 11 0.20 -6.41 -10.83
C GLU A 11 0.35 -4.99 -11.39
N VAL A 12 0.00 -3.99 -10.58
CA VAL A 12 0.41 -2.61 -10.86
C VAL A 12 1.90 -2.52 -10.53
N ARG A 13 2.75 -2.82 -11.52
CA ARG A 13 4.20 -2.67 -11.38
C ARG A 13 4.56 -1.19 -11.51
N HIS A 14 4.86 -0.55 -10.39
CA HIS A 14 5.61 0.70 -10.42
C HIS A 14 7.06 0.39 -10.84
N ALA A 15 7.72 1.34 -11.53
CA ALA A 15 9.12 1.17 -11.93
C ALA A 15 10.08 0.99 -10.75
N VAL A 16 9.62 1.35 -9.54
CA VAL A 16 10.33 1.20 -8.28
C VAL A 16 9.38 0.61 -7.23
N ASP A 17 9.90 -0.30 -6.41
CA ASP A 17 9.12 -0.97 -5.36
C ASP A 17 8.97 -0.13 -4.09
N ALA A 18 9.75 0.95 -3.94
CA ALA A 18 9.65 1.86 -2.82
C ALA A 18 9.63 3.31 -3.29
N VAL A 19 8.87 4.15 -2.59
CA VAL A 19 8.78 5.59 -2.87
C VAL A 19 8.89 6.42 -1.60
N PRO A 20 9.42 7.65 -1.66
CA PRO A 20 9.36 8.58 -0.55
C PRO A 20 7.91 8.88 -0.14
N TYR A 21 7.66 9.12 1.15
CA TYR A 21 6.31 9.42 1.64
C TYR A 21 5.60 10.60 0.95
N PRO A 22 6.28 11.68 0.48
CA PRO A 22 5.60 12.74 -0.26
C PRO A 22 5.09 12.24 -1.60
N LYS A 23 5.85 11.39 -2.30
CA LYS A 23 5.42 10.81 -3.57
C LYS A 23 4.25 9.85 -3.38
N PHE A 24 4.29 9.05 -2.31
CA PHE A 24 3.16 8.21 -1.94
C PHE A 24 1.90 9.03 -1.67
N ALA A 25 2.03 10.19 -1.01
CA ALA A 25 0.91 11.08 -0.76
C ALA A 25 0.25 11.57 -2.05
N GLU A 26 1.04 11.89 -3.08
CA GLU A 26 0.52 12.21 -4.41
C GLU A 26 -0.26 11.05 -5.03
N LEU A 27 0.28 9.81 -4.94
CA LEU A 27 -0.36 8.62 -5.52
C LEU A 27 -1.75 8.36 -4.96
N ILE A 28 -1.97 8.64 -3.66
CA ILE A 28 -3.25 8.40 -2.99
C ILE A 28 -4.11 9.67 -2.85
N GLY A 29 -3.70 10.79 -3.46
CA GLY A 29 -4.43 12.06 -3.41
C GLY A 29 -4.55 12.67 -2.00
N LYS A 30 -3.56 12.45 -1.12
CA LYS A 30 -3.55 13.00 0.24
C LYS A 30 -2.46 14.07 0.41
N LYS A 31 -2.63 14.93 1.42
CA LYS A 31 -1.58 15.88 1.81
C LYS A 31 -0.39 15.13 2.42
N PRO A 32 0.87 15.52 2.14
CA PRO A 32 2.05 14.88 2.73
C PRO A 32 2.04 14.85 4.27
N ALA A 33 1.49 15.89 4.92
CA ALA A 33 1.34 15.94 6.37
C ALA A 33 0.44 14.82 6.93
N THR A 34 -0.61 14.44 6.19
CA THR A 34 -1.50 13.34 6.58
C THR A 34 -0.78 12.00 6.48
N VAL A 35 -0.03 11.77 5.40
CA VAL A 35 0.77 10.54 5.25
C VAL A 35 1.85 10.44 6.31
N LYS A 36 2.48 11.57 6.68
CA LYS A 36 3.42 11.60 7.79
C LYS A 36 2.78 11.17 9.12
N SER A 37 1.59 11.68 9.44
CA SER A 37 0.85 11.21 10.62
C SER A 37 0.52 9.72 10.57
N MET A 38 0.20 9.17 9.39
CA MET A 38 -0.01 7.73 9.22
C MET A 38 1.27 6.91 9.47
N ILE A 39 2.42 7.44 9.06
CA ILE A 39 3.73 6.86 9.34
C ILE A 39 4.01 6.87 10.85
N ASP A 40 3.79 8.00 11.50
CA ASP A 40 4.01 8.16 12.94
C ASP A 40 3.07 7.24 13.76
N ASP A 41 1.86 6.98 13.26
CA ASP A 41 0.88 6.03 13.82
C ASP A 41 1.18 4.54 13.49
N GLY A 42 2.23 4.24 12.70
CA GLY A 42 2.59 2.87 12.32
C GLY A 42 1.62 2.20 11.32
N LYS A 43 0.88 2.97 10.52
CA LYS A 43 -0.15 2.46 9.60
C LYS A 43 0.37 2.03 8.23
N LEU A 44 1.66 2.24 7.94
CA LEU A 44 2.25 2.03 6.62
C LEU A 44 3.50 1.15 6.71
N PRO A 45 3.81 0.36 5.66
CA PRO A 45 5.05 -0.43 5.60
C PRO A 45 6.22 0.48 5.22
N ILE A 46 7.11 0.75 6.18
CA ILE A 46 8.16 1.77 6.06
C ILE A 46 9.54 1.13 6.09
N ILE A 47 10.40 1.61 5.20
CA ILE A 47 11.83 1.31 5.17
C ILE A 47 12.55 2.60 5.61
N PRO A 48 13.18 2.62 6.80
CA PRO A 48 13.98 3.75 7.23
C PRO A 48 15.31 3.75 6.48
N TRP A 49 15.51 4.70 5.58
CA TRP A 49 16.79 4.91 4.91
C TRP A 49 17.67 5.79 5.79
N LYS A 50 18.56 5.14 6.55
CA LYS A 50 19.49 5.79 7.49
C LYS A 50 20.93 5.48 7.10
N ASN A 51 21.82 6.44 7.31
CA ASN A 51 23.25 6.18 7.24
C ASN A 51 23.65 5.22 8.38
N PRO A 52 24.24 4.04 8.08
CA PRO A 52 24.69 3.09 9.10
C PRO A 52 25.70 3.68 10.10
N GLU A 53 26.51 4.66 9.68
CA GLU A 53 27.56 5.26 10.49
C GLU A 53 27.06 6.43 11.36
N SER A 54 25.86 6.96 11.08
CA SER A 54 25.29 8.08 11.82
C SER A 54 24.13 7.63 12.68
N LEU A 55 24.43 7.20 13.91
CA LEU A 55 23.45 6.70 14.87
C LEU A 55 22.39 7.74 15.28
N GLY A 56 22.65 9.05 15.09
CA GLY A 56 21.74 10.14 15.46
C GLY A 56 21.04 10.86 14.29
N ALA A 57 21.41 10.60 13.04
CA ALA A 57 20.81 11.29 11.90
C ALA A 57 19.36 10.84 11.67
N ARG A 58 18.53 11.81 11.28
CA ARG A 58 17.14 11.58 10.87
C ARG A 58 17.14 10.73 9.60
N ALA A 59 16.43 9.61 9.64
CA ALA A 59 16.25 8.72 8.50
C ALA A 59 15.18 9.28 7.54
N GLU A 60 15.35 9.01 6.25
CA GLU A 60 14.27 9.20 5.28
C GLU A 60 13.32 8.01 5.33
N ASN A 61 12.02 8.27 5.35
CA ASN A 61 11.01 7.22 5.40
C ASN A 61 10.49 6.92 3.99
N TRP A 62 10.80 5.71 3.52
CA TRP A 62 10.36 5.18 2.24
C TRP A 62 9.25 4.16 2.46
N ILE A 63 8.21 4.19 1.62
CA ILE A 63 7.08 3.28 1.71
C ILE A 63 7.27 2.18 0.68
N TYR A 64 7.18 0.92 1.14
CA TYR A 64 7.33 -0.25 0.29
C TYR A 64 5.98 -0.65 -0.33
N ILE A 65 5.86 -0.44 -1.65
CA ILE A 65 4.61 -0.58 -2.41
C ILE A 65 4.14 -2.04 -2.50
N PRO A 66 4.99 -3.05 -2.77
CA PRO A 66 4.52 -4.44 -2.87
C PRO A 66 3.83 -4.93 -1.60
N GLU A 67 4.39 -4.63 -0.42
CA GLU A 67 3.78 -5.04 0.84
C GLU A 67 2.49 -4.29 1.13
N PHE A 68 2.43 -2.99 0.80
CA PHE A 68 1.18 -2.23 0.87
C PHE A 68 0.10 -2.87 0.00
N ASN A 69 0.41 -3.19 -1.27
CA ASN A 69 -0.53 -3.80 -2.21
C ASN A 69 -0.96 -5.21 -1.76
N ARG A 70 -0.03 -6.01 -1.24
CA ARG A 70 -0.34 -7.33 -0.68
C ARG A 70 -1.33 -7.22 0.49
N ALA A 71 -1.04 -6.36 1.46
CA ALA A 71 -1.91 -6.16 2.62
C ALA A 71 -3.29 -5.63 2.22
N MET A 72 -3.37 -4.71 1.26
CA MET A 72 -4.66 -4.19 0.74
C MET A 72 -5.49 -5.29 0.07
N ARG A 73 -4.84 -6.20 -0.67
CA ARG A 73 -5.48 -7.35 -1.30
C ARG A 73 -6.02 -8.32 -0.24
N ASP A 74 -5.18 -8.68 0.72
CA ASP A 74 -5.58 -9.57 1.82
C ASP A 74 -6.76 -8.98 2.61
N ALA A 75 -6.71 -7.68 2.90
CA ALA A 75 -7.79 -6.96 3.56
C ALA A 75 -9.09 -6.96 2.73
N TYR A 76 -8.99 -6.86 1.40
CA TYR A 76 -10.16 -6.93 0.52
C TYR A 76 -10.84 -8.31 0.58
N TYR A 77 -10.06 -9.39 0.47
CA TYR A 77 -10.56 -10.77 0.39
C TYR A 77 -10.97 -11.36 1.74
N ASN A 78 -10.42 -10.86 2.85
CA ASN A 78 -10.81 -11.30 4.20
C ASN A 78 -12.20 -10.80 4.65
N ARG A 79 -12.86 -9.94 3.86
CA ARG A 79 -14.21 -9.46 4.17
C ARG A 79 -15.28 -10.52 3.84
N PRO A 80 -16.42 -10.54 4.55
CA PRO A 80 -17.55 -11.39 4.20
C PRO A 80 -17.94 -11.20 2.74
N ARG A 81 -18.26 -12.31 2.05
CA ARG A 81 -18.52 -12.32 0.61
C ARG A 81 -19.66 -11.37 0.25
N GLU A 82 -20.68 -11.30 1.09
CA GLU A 82 -21.83 -10.42 0.94
C GLU A 82 -21.40 -8.94 0.89
N GLN A 83 -20.41 -8.54 1.70
CA GLN A 83 -19.89 -7.17 1.68
C GLN A 83 -18.92 -6.92 0.53
N ARG A 84 -18.12 -7.93 0.18
CA ARG A 84 -17.10 -7.84 -0.88
C ARG A 84 -17.73 -7.76 -2.27
N ASP A 85 -18.78 -8.55 -2.51
CA ASP A 85 -19.38 -8.76 -3.83
C ASP A 85 -20.70 -8.00 -4.02
N ALA A 86 -21.29 -7.38 -2.98
CA ALA A 86 -22.57 -6.66 -3.08
C ALA A 86 -22.63 -5.61 -4.20
N TRP A 87 -21.49 -4.99 -4.53
CA TRP A 87 -21.41 -3.98 -5.58
C TRP A 87 -21.55 -4.57 -7.00
N LEU A 88 -21.35 -5.88 -7.19
CA LEU A 88 -21.50 -6.55 -8.49
C LEU A 88 -22.93 -6.46 -9.03
N LEU A 89 -23.92 -6.51 -8.13
CA LEU A 89 -25.34 -6.34 -8.47
C LEU A 89 -25.61 -5.00 -9.17
N TRP A 90 -24.85 -3.96 -8.84
CA TRP A 90 -25.02 -2.62 -9.40
C TRP A 90 -24.45 -2.48 -10.82
N ILE A 91 -23.63 -3.44 -11.26
CA ILE A 91 -23.05 -3.49 -12.61
C ILE A 91 -23.59 -4.67 -13.44
N GLY A 92 -24.59 -5.39 -12.93
CA GLY A 92 -25.24 -6.50 -13.63
C GLY A 92 -24.46 -7.82 -13.64
N LEU A 93 -23.62 -8.06 -12.63
CA LEU A 93 -22.90 -9.31 -12.39
C LEU A 93 -23.39 -10.04 -11.13
#